data_AF-U6GU72-F1
#
_entry.id   AF-U6GU72-F1
#
_cell.length_a   1.000
_cell.length_b   1.000
_cell.length_c   1.000
_cell.angle_alpha   90.00
_cell.angle_beta   90.00
_cell.angle_gamma   90.00
#
_symmetry.space_group_name_H-M   'P 1'
#
loop_
_entity.id
_entity.type
_entity.pdbx_description
1 polymer ?
#
loop_
_entity_poly.entity_id
_entity_poly.type
_entity_poly.pdbx_seq_one_letter_code
_entity_poly.pdbx_strand_id
1 'polypeptide(L)'
;MRSLGAISAILAAFLSSADAVTEKIPSFGEKSIPWPENGSIKFSTPTSPPKITVDVVSCFKVNVDFAENSVQVQKPSGEPITLPATERLRPEGGQLVVLISMFGGENHVIVNAEDETGAFQTRMQSFPAVDCKLSRVSVTGPDGVELPSDAHVAISQEIVDDFRMPKYPKEESSDNGESSTKEEGAAKEESAEASQ
;
A
#
# COMPACT_ATOMS: atom_id res chain seq x y z
N MET A 1 10.94 23.75 -30.24
CA MET A 1 10.77 23.82 -28.77
C MET A 1 9.67 22.85 -28.40
N ARG A 2 10.01 21.65 -27.94
CA ARG A 2 9.06 20.62 -27.52
C ARG A 2 8.95 20.67 -25.99
N SER A 3 7.72 20.81 -25.50
CA SER A 3 7.39 20.86 -24.08
C SER A 3 7.71 19.52 -23.42
N LEU A 4 8.74 19.50 -22.58
CA LEU A 4 9.13 18.37 -21.71
C LEU A 4 8.74 18.63 -20.24
N GLY A 5 7.80 19.54 -19.98
CA GLY A 5 7.62 20.11 -18.65
C GLY A 5 6.47 19.56 -17.79
N ALA A 6 5.52 18.80 -18.35
CA ALA A 6 4.22 18.61 -17.67
C ALA A 6 3.99 17.23 -17.03
N ILE A 7 4.65 16.17 -17.50
CA ILE A 7 4.40 14.80 -16.97
C ILE A 7 5.25 14.52 -15.72
N SER A 8 6.35 15.25 -15.52
CA SER A 8 7.20 15.10 -14.33
C SER A 8 6.55 15.57 -13.03
N ALA A 9 5.47 16.36 -13.09
CA ALA A 9 4.80 16.88 -11.89
C ALA A 9 3.80 15.89 -11.28
N ILE A 10 3.15 15.04 -12.08
CA ILE A 10 2.21 14.03 -11.58
C ILE A 10 2.97 12.94 -10.82
N LEU A 11 4.20 12.63 -11.24
CA LEU A 11 5.07 11.71 -10.50
C LEU A 11 5.65 12.33 -9.23
N ALA A 12 5.78 13.66 -9.14
CA ALA A 12 6.40 14.36 -8.02
C ALA A 12 5.42 14.72 -6.89
N ALA A 13 4.13 14.93 -7.20
CA ALA A 13 3.13 15.34 -6.22
C ALA A 13 2.70 14.23 -5.24
N PHE A 14 3.04 12.96 -5.51
CA PHE A 14 2.83 11.83 -4.59
C PHE A 14 4.10 11.43 -3.82
N LEU A 15 5.20 12.18 -3.94
CA LEU A 15 6.51 11.87 -3.31
C LEU A 15 6.69 12.51 -1.94
N SER A 16 5.70 12.43 -1.05
CA SER A 16 6.03 12.32 0.38
C SER A 16 6.41 10.86 0.68
N SER A 17 7.34 10.30 -0.09
CA SER A 17 7.95 9.02 0.23
C SER A 17 8.92 9.30 1.36
N ALA A 18 8.56 8.92 2.58
CA ALA A 18 9.55 8.69 3.60
C ALA A 18 10.59 7.74 2.99
N ASP A 19 11.85 8.17 2.95
CA ASP A 19 12.97 7.27 2.74
C ASP A 19 12.87 6.23 3.86
N ALA A 20 12.23 5.09 3.55
CA ALA A 20 12.37 3.87 4.32
C ALA A 20 13.79 3.38 4.06
N VAL A 21 14.76 4.14 4.60
CA VAL A 21 16.06 3.62 4.98
C VAL A 21 15.78 2.30 5.66
N THR A 22 16.60 1.33 5.28
CA THR A 22 16.68 -0.08 5.64
C THR A 22 16.74 -0.36 7.15
N GLU A 23 16.10 0.44 8.00
CA GLU A 23 15.67 0.05 9.34
C GLU A 23 14.59 -1.00 9.18
N LYS A 24 15.07 -2.26 9.13
CA LYS A 24 14.32 -3.48 9.49
C LYS A 24 12.82 -3.24 9.48
N ILE A 25 12.23 -3.34 8.29
CA ILE A 25 10.78 -3.52 8.15
C ILE A 25 10.42 -4.53 9.24
N PRO A 26 9.67 -4.14 10.28
CA PRO A 26 9.42 -5.01 11.41
C PRO A 26 8.86 -6.27 10.82
N SER A 27 9.49 -7.42 11.11
CA SER A 27 9.03 -8.71 10.63
C SER A 27 7.54 -8.78 10.99
N PHE A 28 6.67 -8.54 9.99
CA PHE A 28 5.23 -8.39 10.16
C PHE A 28 4.71 -9.77 10.49
N GLY A 29 4.86 -10.19 11.75
CA GLY A 29 4.46 -11.52 12.20
C GLY A 29 2.97 -11.68 11.95
N GLU A 30 2.59 -12.60 11.04
CA GLU A 30 1.23 -13.02 10.64
C GLU A 30 0.17 -11.93 10.41
N LYS A 31 0.50 -10.65 10.60
CA LYS A 31 -0.42 -9.52 10.50
C LYS A 31 -0.61 -9.23 9.02
N SER A 32 -1.87 -9.22 8.63
CA SER A 32 -2.28 -8.75 7.31
C SER A 32 -3.31 -7.64 7.48
N ILE A 33 -3.25 -6.63 6.63
CA ILE A 33 -4.15 -5.49 6.61
C ILE A 33 -4.87 -5.44 5.27
N PRO A 34 -6.12 -4.94 5.20
CA PRO A 34 -6.71 -4.60 3.90
C PRO A 34 -5.83 -3.55 3.19
N TRP A 35 -5.87 -3.50 1.86
CA TRP A 35 -5.17 -2.43 1.14
C TRP A 35 -5.86 -1.09 1.43
N PRO A 36 -5.20 -0.11 2.08
CA PRO A 36 -5.84 1.14 2.45
C PRO A 36 -6.02 2.07 1.24
N GLU A 37 -7.06 2.90 1.27
CA GLU A 37 -7.24 3.96 0.27
C GLU A 37 -6.04 4.90 0.25
N ASN A 38 -5.56 5.30 -0.93
CA ASN A 38 -4.29 6.01 -1.18
C ASN A 38 -3.01 5.19 -0.90
N GLY A 39 -3.13 3.94 -0.45
CA GLY A 39 -1.99 3.06 -0.22
C GLY A 39 -1.22 2.78 -1.50
N SER A 40 0.11 2.90 -1.48
CA SER A 40 0.96 2.59 -2.63
C SER A 40 2.28 1.89 -2.28
N ILE A 41 2.74 1.08 -3.23
CA ILE A 41 4.02 0.37 -3.19
C ILE A 41 4.76 0.70 -4.49
N LYS A 42 6.00 1.18 -4.37
CA LYS A 42 6.88 1.50 -5.49
C LYS A 42 8.14 0.65 -5.41
N PHE A 43 8.41 -0.11 -6.44
CA PHE A 43 9.72 -0.69 -6.70
C PHE A 43 10.45 0.18 -7.74
N SER A 44 11.74 0.43 -7.55
CA SER A 44 12.57 1.07 -8.56
C SER A 44 14.01 0.62 -8.51
N THR A 45 14.65 0.54 -9.68
CA THR A 45 16.07 0.23 -9.86
C THR A 45 16.62 1.12 -10.96
N PRO A 46 17.86 1.64 -10.84
CA PRO A 46 18.45 2.50 -11.88
C PRO A 46 18.87 1.71 -13.13
N THR A 47 18.97 0.39 -13.03
CA THR A 47 19.23 -0.51 -14.17
C THR A 47 18.15 -1.56 -14.27
N SER A 48 17.61 -1.72 -15.48
CA SER A 48 16.55 -2.68 -15.78
C SER A 48 17.12 -4.12 -15.82
N PRO A 49 16.73 -5.01 -14.89
CA PRO A 49 17.14 -6.42 -14.94
C PRO A 49 16.46 -7.12 -16.12
N PRO A 50 16.99 -8.25 -16.62
CA PRO A 50 16.37 -8.99 -17.73
C PRO A 50 14.92 -9.42 -17.45
N LYS A 51 14.64 -9.74 -16.18
CA LYS A 51 13.33 -10.11 -15.67
C LYS A 51 13.19 -9.66 -14.23
N ILE A 52 11.99 -9.28 -13.84
CA ILE A 52 11.67 -8.94 -12.45
C ILE A 52 10.24 -9.31 -12.13
N THR A 53 10.04 -9.75 -10.89
CA THR A 53 8.73 -9.99 -10.33
C THR A 53 8.59 -9.15 -9.07
N VAL A 54 7.57 -8.30 -9.01
CA VAL A 54 7.13 -7.60 -7.80
C VAL A 54 5.85 -8.30 -7.32
N ASP A 55 5.95 -9.01 -6.21
CA ASP A 55 4.87 -9.81 -5.62
C ASP A 55 4.44 -9.18 -4.29
N VAL A 56 3.25 -8.57 -4.31
CA VAL A 56 2.52 -8.16 -3.12
C VAL A 56 1.67 -9.35 -2.70
N VAL A 57 2.18 -10.12 -1.74
CA VAL A 57 1.66 -11.43 -1.36
C VAL A 57 0.16 -11.35 -1.05
N SER A 58 -0.60 -12.26 -1.65
CA SER A 58 -2.07 -12.35 -1.59
C SER A 58 -2.84 -11.23 -2.32
N CYS A 59 -2.15 -10.29 -2.96
CA CYS A 59 -2.71 -9.19 -3.74
C CYS A 59 -2.27 -9.27 -5.21
N PHE A 60 -1.16 -8.64 -5.58
CA PHE A 60 -0.77 -8.48 -6.98
C PHE A 60 0.60 -9.05 -7.24
N LYS A 61 0.77 -9.68 -8.39
CA LYS A 61 2.07 -10.06 -8.90
C LYS A 61 2.29 -9.40 -10.25
N VAL A 62 3.27 -8.51 -10.33
CA VAL A 62 3.68 -7.84 -11.57
C VAL A 62 4.95 -8.51 -12.06
N ASN A 63 4.88 -9.12 -13.25
CA ASN A 63 6.03 -9.71 -13.93
C ASN A 63 6.41 -8.82 -15.10
N VAL A 64 7.67 -8.38 -15.14
CA VAL A 64 8.25 -7.65 -16.26
C VAL A 64 9.32 -8.56 -16.87
N ASP A 65 9.16 -8.86 -18.15
CA ASP A 65 10.06 -9.71 -18.92
C ASP A 65 10.54 -8.90 -20.14
N PHE A 66 11.79 -8.43 -20.10
CA PHE A 66 12.35 -7.57 -21.15
C PHE A 66 12.67 -8.37 -22.41
N ALA A 67 13.00 -9.67 -22.28
CA ALA A 67 13.28 -10.54 -23.42
C ALA A 67 12.01 -10.78 -24.26
N GLU A 68 10.88 -11.00 -23.59
CA GLU A 68 9.58 -11.19 -24.25
C GLU A 68 8.83 -9.87 -24.49
N ASN A 69 9.42 -8.73 -24.11
CA ASN A 69 8.78 -7.42 -24.14
C ASN A 69 7.41 -7.40 -23.44
N SER A 70 7.27 -8.16 -22.36
CA SER A 70 5.98 -8.44 -21.72
C SER A 70 5.93 -7.83 -20.33
N VAL A 71 4.80 -7.21 -20.01
CA VAL A 71 4.46 -6.81 -18.64
C VAL A 71 3.13 -7.44 -18.30
N GLN A 72 3.12 -8.32 -17.32
CA GLN A 72 1.93 -9.05 -16.90
C GLN A 72 1.57 -8.73 -15.46
N VAL A 73 0.30 -8.46 -15.23
CA VAL A 73 -0.28 -8.25 -13.91
C VAL A 73 -1.18 -9.44 -13.59
N GLN A 74 -0.80 -10.21 -12.58
CA GLN A 74 -1.62 -11.27 -12.02
C GLN A 74 -2.35 -10.74 -10.78
N LYS A 75 -3.68 -10.76 -10.86
CA LYS A 75 -4.58 -10.40 -9.76
C LYS A 75 -4.79 -11.61 -8.83
N PRO A 76 -5.31 -11.43 -7.61
CA PRO A 76 -5.66 -12.55 -6.71
C PRO A 76 -6.63 -13.54 -7.35
N SER A 77 -7.53 -13.01 -8.19
CA SER A 77 -8.52 -13.79 -8.92
C SER A 77 -8.58 -13.35 -10.38
N GLY A 78 -8.76 -14.33 -11.26
CA GLY A 78 -8.88 -14.14 -12.70
C GLY A 78 -7.58 -14.37 -13.47
N GLU A 79 -7.68 -14.16 -14.78
CA GLU A 79 -6.56 -14.36 -15.69
C GLU A 79 -5.53 -13.22 -15.58
N PRO A 80 -4.23 -13.53 -15.80
CA PRO A 80 -3.21 -12.50 -15.93
C PRO A 80 -3.55 -11.51 -17.05
N ILE A 81 -3.34 -10.23 -16.79
CA ILE A 81 -3.54 -9.16 -17.77
C ILE A 81 -2.17 -8.77 -18.31
N THR A 82 -2.02 -8.75 -19.64
CA THR A 82 -0.82 -8.19 -20.27
C THR A 82 -1.02 -6.70 -20.51
N LEU A 83 -0.13 -5.86 -19.98
CA LEU A 83 -0.18 -4.42 -20.22
C LEU A 83 0.24 -4.12 -21.67
N PRO A 84 -0.51 -3.25 -22.37
CA PRO A 84 -0.22 -2.95 -23.77
C PRO A 84 1.15 -2.30 -23.94
N ALA A 85 1.80 -2.62 -25.05
CA ALA A 85 3.10 -2.10 -25.45
C ALA A 85 2.96 -1.30 -26.75
N THR A 86 3.56 -0.11 -26.79
CA THR A 86 3.72 0.67 -28.04
C THR A 86 5.08 0.44 -28.71
N GLU A 87 6.06 0.11 -27.89
CA GLU A 87 7.49 0.00 -28.16
C GLU A 87 8.09 -1.13 -27.31
N ARG A 88 9.30 -1.56 -27.68
CA ARG A 88 10.04 -2.59 -26.97
C ARG A 88 10.86 -2.00 -25.82
N LEU A 89 10.67 -2.56 -24.61
CA LEU A 89 11.52 -2.22 -23.47
C LEU A 89 12.93 -2.74 -23.71
N ARG A 90 13.92 -1.93 -23.34
CA ARG A 90 15.33 -2.25 -23.58
C ARG A 90 15.89 -3.12 -22.46
N PRO A 91 16.39 -4.34 -22.75
CA PRO A 91 17.22 -5.08 -21.80
C PRO A 91 18.45 -4.25 -21.47
N GLU A 92 18.80 -4.10 -20.19
CA GLU A 92 19.88 -3.22 -19.71
C GLU A 92 19.63 -1.72 -19.97
N GLY A 93 18.38 -1.33 -20.24
CA GLY A 93 17.97 0.08 -20.21
C GLY A 93 18.16 0.69 -18.81
N GLY A 94 18.00 2.01 -18.73
CA GLY A 94 18.09 2.76 -17.48
C GLY A 94 16.97 2.41 -16.49
N GLN A 95 16.47 3.44 -15.81
CA GLN A 95 15.60 3.27 -14.65
C GLN A 95 14.33 2.46 -14.98
N LEU A 96 14.07 1.45 -14.16
CA LEU A 96 12.77 0.77 -14.09
C LEU A 96 12.04 1.24 -12.84
N VAL A 97 10.75 1.56 -13.00
CA VAL A 97 9.81 1.84 -11.91
C VAL A 97 8.57 0.98 -12.07
N VAL A 98 8.18 0.28 -11.01
CA VAL A 98 6.90 -0.43 -10.89
C VAL A 98 6.14 0.19 -9.72
N LEU A 99 4.98 0.77 -9.99
CA LEU A 99 4.09 1.38 -9.00
C LEU A 99 2.77 0.61 -8.96
N ILE A 100 2.35 0.25 -7.75
CA ILE A 100 1.05 -0.36 -7.48
C ILE A 100 0.36 0.52 -6.43
N SER A 101 -0.86 0.99 -6.70
CA SER A 101 -1.56 1.88 -5.78
C SER A 101 -3.07 1.64 -5.78
N MET A 102 -3.74 1.97 -4.68
CA MET A 102 -5.20 2.01 -4.57
C MET A 102 -5.66 3.47 -4.44
N PHE A 103 -6.51 3.93 -5.34
CA PHE A 103 -7.13 5.25 -5.27
C PHE A 103 -8.45 5.29 -6.04
N GLY A 104 -9.44 6.01 -5.52
CA GLY A 104 -10.74 6.18 -6.16
C GLY A 104 -11.54 4.88 -6.31
N GLY A 105 -11.30 3.89 -5.43
CA GLY A 105 -11.91 2.57 -5.55
C GLY A 105 -11.35 1.69 -6.69
N GLU A 106 -10.21 2.09 -7.25
CA GLU A 106 -9.48 1.32 -8.28
C GLU A 106 -8.06 1.02 -7.82
N ASN A 107 -7.55 -0.13 -8.27
CA ASN A 107 -6.14 -0.40 -8.25
C ASN A 107 -5.51 0.07 -9.55
N HIS A 108 -4.34 0.68 -9.44
CA HIS A 108 -3.53 1.13 -10.57
C HIS A 108 -2.19 0.40 -10.54
N VAL A 109 -1.81 -0.17 -11.68
CA VAL A 109 -0.47 -0.70 -11.90
C VAL A 109 0.18 0.11 -13.02
N ILE A 110 1.34 0.66 -12.74
CA ILE A 110 2.13 1.47 -13.67
C ILE A 110 3.55 0.89 -13.72
N VAL A 111 4.03 0.59 -14.92
CA VAL A 111 5.41 0.18 -15.20
C VAL A 111 6.01 1.21 -16.14
N ASN A 112 7.11 1.82 -15.72
CA ASN A 112 7.86 2.78 -16.52
C ASN A 112 9.30 2.30 -16.67
N ALA A 113 9.77 2.17 -17.90
CA ALA A 113 11.13 1.74 -18.21
C ALA A 113 11.60 2.33 -19.54
N GLU A 114 12.92 2.34 -19.74
CA GLU A 114 13.53 2.79 -21.00
C GLU A 114 13.24 1.81 -22.15
N ASP A 115 12.90 2.34 -23.31
CA ASP A 115 12.72 1.61 -24.56
C ASP A 115 14.01 1.58 -25.40
N GLU A 116 13.98 0.84 -26.52
CA GLU A 116 15.13 0.69 -27.42
C GLU A 116 15.62 2.02 -28.05
N THR A 117 14.79 3.07 -28.03
CA THR A 117 15.16 4.41 -28.54
C THR A 117 15.82 5.28 -27.46
N GLY A 118 15.84 4.83 -26.21
CA GLY A 118 16.29 5.60 -25.06
C GLY A 118 15.20 6.50 -24.46
N ALA A 119 13.95 6.39 -24.92
CA ALA A 119 12.81 7.09 -24.34
C ALA A 119 12.16 6.26 -23.24
N PHE A 120 11.40 6.90 -22.36
CA PHE A 120 10.66 6.20 -21.31
C PHE A 120 9.28 5.78 -21.81
N GLN A 121 9.01 4.48 -21.76
CA GLN A 121 7.70 3.92 -22.04
C GLN A 121 6.97 3.63 -20.72
N THR A 122 5.77 4.21 -20.59
CA THR A 122 4.84 3.90 -19.50
C THR A 122 3.77 2.92 -19.97
N ARG A 123 3.65 1.80 -19.28
CA ARG A 123 2.56 0.83 -19.43
C ARG A 123 1.72 0.87 -18.18
N MET A 124 0.41 1.05 -18.31
CA MET A 124 -0.49 1.18 -17.17
C MET A 124 -1.81 0.46 -17.39
N GLN A 125 -2.41 0.04 -16.28
CA GLN A 125 -3.77 -0.47 -16.25
C GLN A 125 -4.41 -0.14 -14.90
N SER A 126 -5.66 0.29 -14.97
CA SER A 126 -6.55 0.38 -13.81
C SER A 126 -7.54 -0.78 -13.83
N PHE A 127 -7.91 -1.26 -12.65
CA PHE A 127 -8.97 -2.24 -12.50
C PHE A 127 -9.69 -2.03 -11.17
N PRO A 128 -10.94 -2.53 -11.01
CA PRO A 128 -11.68 -2.36 -9.77
C PRO A 128 -10.88 -2.79 -8.54
N ALA A 129 -11.12 -2.13 -7.41
CA ALA A 129 -10.54 -2.51 -6.13
C ALA A 129 -10.73 -4.03 -5.89
N VAL A 130 -9.61 -4.72 -5.69
CA VAL A 130 -9.63 -6.13 -5.33
C VAL A 130 -9.56 -6.23 -3.81
N ASP A 131 -10.48 -7.01 -3.23
CA ASP A 131 -10.43 -7.34 -1.83
C ASP A 131 -9.26 -8.30 -1.59
N CYS A 132 -8.18 -7.79 -1.01
CA CYS A 132 -6.98 -8.54 -0.69
C CYS A 132 -6.35 -7.99 0.60
N LYS A 133 -5.56 -8.83 1.26
CA LYS A 133 -4.85 -8.45 2.48
C LYS A 133 -3.34 -8.40 2.25
N LEU A 134 -2.78 -7.21 2.40
CA LEU A 134 -1.35 -6.96 2.39
C LEU A 134 -0.70 -7.66 3.59
N SER A 135 0.29 -8.50 3.31
CA SER A 135 1.08 -9.19 4.35
C SER A 135 2.58 -9.00 4.16
N ARG A 136 3.05 -9.03 2.90
CA ARG A 136 4.46 -8.91 2.54
C ARG A 136 4.58 -8.40 1.10
N VAL A 137 5.65 -7.65 0.84
CA VAL A 137 6.13 -7.38 -0.52
C VAL A 137 7.42 -8.17 -0.72
N SER A 138 7.50 -8.96 -1.80
CA SER A 138 8.70 -9.66 -2.23
C SER A 138 9.03 -9.26 -3.64
N VAL A 139 10.31 -9.03 -3.90
CA VAL A 139 10.81 -8.72 -5.24
C VAL A 139 11.87 -9.75 -5.61
N THR A 140 11.78 -10.35 -6.79
CA THR A 140 12.67 -11.44 -7.23
C THR A 140 13.15 -11.23 -8.66
N GLY A 141 14.45 -11.38 -8.87
CA GLY A 141 15.08 -11.37 -10.20
C GLY A 141 14.86 -12.66 -10.99
N PRO A 142 15.48 -12.81 -12.17
CA PRO A 142 15.44 -14.05 -12.94
C PRO A 142 16.05 -15.21 -12.13
N ASP A 143 15.46 -16.40 -12.20
CA ASP A 143 16.01 -17.64 -11.63
C ASP A 143 16.47 -17.58 -10.15
N GLY A 144 15.87 -16.71 -9.35
CA GLY A 144 16.25 -16.51 -7.94
C GLY A 144 17.55 -15.73 -7.74
N VAL A 145 18.07 -15.10 -8.80
CA VAL A 145 19.23 -14.20 -8.75
C VAL A 145 18.89 -12.96 -7.93
N GLU A 146 19.89 -12.49 -7.17
CA GLU A 146 19.80 -11.27 -6.38
C GLU A 146 19.48 -10.06 -7.25
N LEU A 147 18.68 -9.15 -6.71
CA LEU A 147 18.36 -7.89 -7.35
C LEU A 147 19.60 -6.98 -7.39
N PRO A 148 19.62 -5.99 -8.29
CA PRO A 148 20.61 -4.92 -8.23
C PRO A 148 20.70 -4.34 -6.81
N SER A 149 21.91 -4.08 -6.32
CA SER A 149 22.16 -3.63 -4.94
C SER A 149 21.56 -2.25 -4.62
N ASP A 150 21.23 -1.49 -5.65
CA ASP A 150 20.59 -0.17 -5.65
C ASP A 150 19.10 -0.23 -6.01
N ALA A 151 18.50 -1.42 -5.95
CA ALA A 151 17.06 -1.57 -6.04
C ALA A 151 16.40 -1.14 -4.72
N HIS A 152 15.28 -0.41 -4.85
CA HIS A 152 14.56 0.17 -3.72
C HIS A 152 13.08 -0.24 -3.76
N VAL A 153 12.51 -0.51 -2.57
CA VAL A 153 11.08 -0.67 -2.36
C VAL A 153 10.63 0.41 -1.38
N ALA A 154 9.75 1.30 -1.82
CA ALA A 154 9.08 2.29 -0.99
C ALA A 154 7.62 1.88 -0.78
N ILE A 155 7.13 2.10 0.45
CA ILE A 155 5.77 1.80 0.88
C ILE A 155 5.16 3.08 1.44
N SER A 156 3.94 3.41 1.06
CA SER A 156 3.29 4.64 1.51
C SER A 156 2.97 4.64 3.00
N GLN A 157 2.80 5.83 3.57
CA GLN A 157 2.61 6.01 5.01
C GLN A 157 1.30 5.39 5.50
N GLU A 158 0.24 5.39 4.68
CA GLU A 158 -1.07 4.80 4.98
C GLU A 158 -0.95 3.30 5.27
N ILE A 159 -0.17 2.59 4.44
CA ILE A 159 0.10 1.16 4.64
C ILE A 159 0.91 0.98 5.93
N VAL A 160 1.93 1.81 6.16
CA VAL A 160 2.76 1.74 7.38
C VAL A 160 1.93 1.98 8.65
N ASP A 161 1.00 2.94 8.62
CA ASP A 161 0.17 3.31 9.76
C ASP A 161 -0.83 2.20 10.10
N ASP A 162 -1.47 1.58 9.11
CA ASP A 162 -2.38 0.43 9.34
C ASP A 162 -1.64 -0.78 9.95
N PHE A 163 -0.39 -1.01 9.56
CA PHE A 163 0.45 -2.00 10.21
C PHE A 163 0.83 -1.62 11.64
N ARG A 164 0.90 -0.33 11.98
CA ARG A 164 1.20 0.16 13.34
C ARG A 164 -0.01 0.21 14.25
N MET A 165 -1.23 0.31 13.72
CA MET A 165 -2.42 0.38 14.57
C MET A 165 -2.58 -0.91 15.43
N PRO A 166 -2.67 -0.78 16.76
CA PRO A 166 -3.02 -1.91 17.62
C PRO A 166 -4.46 -2.35 17.32
N LYS A 167 -4.70 -3.66 17.31
CA LYS A 167 -6.06 -4.20 17.20
C LYS A 167 -6.85 -3.77 18.45
N TYR A 168 -7.80 -2.87 18.25
CA TYR A 168 -8.74 -2.25 19.21
C TYR A 168 -8.13 -1.19 20.16
N PRO A 169 -8.73 0.02 20.26
CA PRO A 169 -8.66 0.75 21.51
C PRO A 169 -9.33 -0.11 22.57
N LYS A 170 -8.68 -0.31 23.72
CA LYS A 170 -9.37 -0.87 24.90
C LYS A 170 -10.59 0.01 25.11
N GLU A 171 -11.79 -0.57 25.04
CA GLU A 171 -12.97 0.07 25.60
C GLU A 171 -12.59 0.41 27.05
N GLU A 172 -12.44 1.70 27.36
CA GLU A 172 -12.48 2.14 28.74
C GLU A 172 -13.88 1.82 29.24
N SER A 173 -14.00 0.67 29.92
CA SER A 173 -15.12 0.39 30.79
C SER A 173 -15.09 1.46 31.89
N SER A 174 -15.79 2.58 31.68
CA SER A 174 -16.18 3.47 32.77
C SER A 174 -17.26 2.74 33.58
N ASP A 175 -16.81 1.87 34.47
CA ASP A 175 -17.65 1.19 35.43
C ASP A 175 -18.21 2.25 36.39
N ASN A 176 -19.54 2.34 36.44
CA ASN A 176 -20.29 3.23 37.32
C ASN A 176 -20.08 2.77 38.77
N GLY A 177 -19.23 3.49 39.50
CA GLY A 177 -19.11 3.38 40.95
C GLY A 177 -20.32 4.01 41.66
N GLU A 178 -21.48 3.37 41.57
CA GLU A 178 -22.60 3.61 42.49
C GLU A 178 -22.22 2.99 43.84
N SER A 179 -21.78 3.82 44.79
CA SER A 179 -21.53 3.41 46.18
C SER A 179 -22.46 4.16 47.11
N SER A 180 -23.39 3.38 47.68
CA SER A 180 -24.27 3.75 48.77
C SER A 180 -23.51 4.05 50.06
N THR A 181 -23.84 5.15 50.72
CA THR A 181 -23.71 5.24 52.18
C THR A 181 -24.99 5.83 52.77
N LYS A 182 -25.69 4.99 53.54
CA LYS A 182 -26.69 5.37 54.53
C LYS A 182 -26.03 6.22 55.61
N GLU A 183 -26.69 7.27 56.06
CA GLU A 183 -26.66 7.64 57.47
C GLU A 183 -27.96 8.30 57.91
N GLU A 184 -28.30 7.99 59.16
CA GLU A 184 -29.57 8.09 59.86
C GLU A 184 -29.60 9.40 60.66
N GLY A 185 -30.74 10.09 60.73
CA GLY A 185 -30.87 11.32 61.53
C GLY A 185 -32.33 11.68 61.78
N ALA A 186 -32.76 11.49 63.02
CA ALA A 186 -34.14 11.51 63.50
C ALA A 186 -34.67 12.90 63.93
N ALA A 187 -35.99 12.91 64.21
CA ALA A 187 -36.79 13.88 64.98
C ALA A 187 -37.27 15.14 64.21
N LYS A 188 -38.49 15.67 64.36
CA LYS A 188 -39.61 15.47 65.30
C LYS A 188 -40.82 16.32 64.80
N GLU A 189 -42.06 15.90 65.13
CA GLU A 189 -43.27 16.72 65.46
C GLU A 189 -43.74 17.83 64.47
N GLU A 190 -45.02 18.12 64.19
CA GLU A 190 -46.34 17.85 64.79
C GLU A 190 -47.43 18.47 63.85
N SER A 191 -48.68 17.97 63.93
CA SER A 191 -49.97 18.66 63.65
C SER A 191 -50.31 19.18 62.22
N ALA A 192 -51.54 19.12 61.68
CA ALA A 192 -52.87 18.78 62.18
C ALA A 192 -53.86 18.50 61.01
N GLU A 193 -54.96 17.80 61.35
CA GLU A 193 -56.37 17.85 60.86
C GLU A 193 -56.68 17.77 59.34
N ALA A 194 -57.38 16.74 58.84
CA ALA A 194 -58.77 16.31 59.05
C ALA A 194 -59.83 17.09 58.22
N SER A 195 -60.38 16.36 57.25
CA SER A 195 -61.79 16.29 56.84
C SER A 195 -62.60 17.58 56.67
N GLN A 196 -63.01 17.85 55.43
CA GLN A 196 -64.41 17.81 54.98
C GLN A 196 -64.50 17.76 53.46
#